data_AF-A0A9D5LPX8-F1
#
_entry.id   AF-A0A9D5LPX8-F1
#
_cell.length_a   1.000
_cell.length_b   1.000
_cell.length_c   1.000
_cell.angle_alpha   90.00
_cell.angle_beta   90.00
_cell.angle_gamma   90.00
#
_symmetry.space_group_name_H-M   'P 1'
#
loop_
_entity.id
_entity.type
_entity.pdbx_description
1 polymer ?
#
loop_
_entity_poly.entity_id
_entity_poly.type
_entity_poly.pdbx_seq_one_letter_code
_entity_poly.pdbx_strand_id
1 'polypeptide(L)'
;MKKYLMLLLAVMVGFALHAEKKSKVIKISVQPQEAAIYVDNNLIGYGYGEFSRPEKKNQVVIIRVECNEYTTANSKFYGGDQRNSLSFNLMQDGFYRGSASSGLVNKYMTIILDPKYYTIDEDGKVNSEAAWKLLHQILLNYFPEIETTDIHGGYLQTPWKYKTFNMSEKQLRNRVTVRDVTTPERIAFQIKISSEVAGAMQARHGEFDEVDRLPKELEPMVEELQTRIGKASSI
;
A
#
# COMPACT_ATOMS: atom_id res chain seq x y z
N MET A 1 55.97 -40.89 -32.12
CA MET A 1 55.11 -40.59 -30.96
C MET A 1 54.91 -39.09 -30.72
N LYS A 2 55.96 -38.24 -30.69
CA LYS A 2 55.83 -36.78 -30.50
C LYS A 2 54.93 -36.04 -31.52
N LYS A 3 54.93 -36.45 -32.81
CA LYS A 3 54.08 -35.83 -33.85
C LYS A 3 52.58 -36.06 -33.63
N TYR A 4 52.19 -37.24 -33.15
CA TYR A 4 50.80 -37.56 -32.83
C TYR A 4 50.33 -36.86 -31.55
N LEU A 5 51.24 -36.66 -30.58
CA LEU A 5 50.96 -35.92 -29.35
C LEU A 5 50.69 -34.43 -29.62
N MET A 6 51.44 -33.80 -30.53
CA MET A 6 51.17 -32.41 -30.94
C MET A 6 49.86 -32.26 -31.72
N LEU A 7 49.50 -33.25 -32.55
CA LEU A 7 48.24 -33.24 -33.28
C LEU A 7 47.04 -33.35 -32.33
N LEU A 8 47.14 -34.19 -31.30
CA LEU A 8 46.09 -34.38 -30.29
C LEU A 8 45.92 -33.13 -29.41
N LEU A 9 47.01 -32.41 -29.10
CA LEU A 9 46.96 -31.15 -28.37
C LEU A 9 46.30 -30.03 -29.20
N ALA A 10 46.57 -29.97 -30.51
CA ALA A 10 45.97 -29.00 -31.42
C ALA A 10 44.46 -29.23 -31.61
N VAL A 11 44.02 -30.49 -31.65
CA VAL A 11 42.59 -30.84 -31.72
C VAL A 11 41.89 -30.49 -30.40
N MET A 12 42.50 -30.77 -29.25
CA MET A 12 41.95 -30.41 -27.92
C MET A 12 41.84 -28.89 -27.71
N VAL A 13 42.77 -28.09 -28.24
CA VAL A 13 42.69 -26.61 -28.21
C VAL A 13 41.65 -26.08 -29.21
N GLY A 14 41.46 -26.76 -30.35
CA GLY A 14 40.42 -26.42 -31.34
C GLY A 14 38.99 -26.56 -30.81
N PHE A 15 38.75 -27.52 -29.90
CA PHE A 15 37.43 -27.68 -29.25
C PHE A 15 37.19 -26.67 -28.11
N ALA A 16 38.23 -26.14 -27.48
CA ALA A 16 38.12 -25.13 -26.42
C ALA A 16 37.70 -23.74 -26.92
N LEU A 17 37.72 -23.50 -28.23
CA LEU A 17 37.22 -22.27 -28.87
C LEU A 17 35.77 -22.43 -29.38
N HIS A 18 34.92 -23.19 -28.69
CA HIS A 18 33.48 -22.96 -28.79
C HIS A 18 33.16 -21.71 -27.99
N ALA A 19 33.44 -20.54 -28.60
CA ALA A 19 32.94 -19.27 -28.12
C ALA A 19 31.43 -19.40 -27.98
N GLU A 20 30.95 -19.42 -26.74
CA GLU A 20 29.54 -19.51 -26.40
C GLU A 20 28.79 -18.44 -27.20
N LYS A 21 28.03 -18.88 -28.20
CA LYS A 21 27.42 -17.97 -29.17
C LYS A 21 26.40 -17.12 -28.41
N LYS A 22 26.71 -15.84 -28.21
CA LYS A 22 25.83 -14.91 -27.49
C LYS A 22 24.40 -15.05 -28.00
N SER A 23 23.46 -15.24 -27.09
CA SER A 23 22.06 -15.35 -27.48
C SER A 23 21.65 -14.08 -28.21
N LYS A 24 21.05 -14.27 -29.40
CA LYS A 24 20.45 -13.18 -30.18
C LYS A 24 19.22 -12.61 -29.48
N VAL A 25 18.60 -13.39 -28.60
CA VAL A 25 17.37 -13.04 -27.89
C VAL A 25 17.67 -12.96 -26.40
N ILE A 26 17.27 -11.87 -25.76
CA ILE A 26 17.40 -11.64 -24.33
C ILE A 26 16.04 -11.78 -23.68
N LYS A 27 15.99 -12.57 -22.62
CA LYS A 27 14.77 -12.84 -21.86
C LYS A 27 14.66 -11.89 -20.68
N ILE A 28 13.48 -11.33 -20.45
CA ILE A 28 13.16 -10.54 -19.27
C ILE A 28 12.08 -11.30 -18.50
N SER A 29 12.32 -11.55 -17.22
CA SER A 29 11.34 -12.07 -16.28
C SER A 29 11.10 -11.05 -15.17
N VAL A 30 9.85 -10.86 -14.77
CA VAL A 30 9.46 -9.91 -13.74
C VAL A 30 8.54 -10.57 -12.73
N GLN A 31 8.75 -10.24 -11.46
CA GLN A 31 7.80 -10.43 -10.38
C GLN A 31 7.34 -9.06 -9.87
N PRO A 32 6.03 -8.79 -9.73
CA PRO A 32 4.91 -9.69 -9.97
C PRO A 32 4.61 -9.90 -11.48
N GLN A 33 3.81 -10.92 -11.84
CA GLN A 33 3.60 -11.33 -13.24
C GLN A 33 2.74 -10.34 -14.04
N GLU A 34 1.97 -9.49 -13.36
CA GLU A 34 1.12 -8.46 -13.96
C GLU A 34 1.92 -7.21 -14.39
N ALA A 35 3.21 -7.16 -14.07
CA ALA A 35 4.07 -6.02 -14.38
C ALA A 35 4.31 -5.89 -15.90
N ALA A 36 4.02 -4.72 -16.45
CA ALA A 36 4.26 -4.35 -17.83
C ALA A 36 5.76 -4.12 -18.09
N ILE A 37 6.27 -4.67 -19.19
CA ILE A 37 7.67 -4.55 -19.60
C ILE A 37 7.73 -3.69 -20.87
N TYR A 38 8.43 -2.57 -20.78
CA TYR A 38 8.71 -1.69 -21.90
C TYR A 38 10.18 -1.77 -22.29
N VAL A 39 10.42 -1.86 -23.58
CA VAL A 39 11.75 -1.83 -24.20
C VAL A 39 11.75 -0.71 -25.23
N ASP A 40 12.61 0.30 -25.00
CA ASP A 40 12.65 1.54 -25.78
C ASP A 40 11.25 2.17 -25.95
N ASN A 41 10.51 2.26 -24.83
CA ASN A 41 9.12 2.72 -24.72
C ASN A 41 8.04 1.87 -25.42
N ASN A 42 8.41 0.75 -26.06
CA ASN A 42 7.43 -0.19 -26.62
C ASN A 42 7.07 -1.27 -25.61
N LEU A 43 5.78 -1.49 -25.37
CA LEU A 43 5.31 -2.60 -24.55
C LEU A 43 5.63 -3.93 -25.25
N ILE A 44 6.38 -4.81 -24.60
CA ILE A 44 6.75 -6.13 -25.15
C ILE A 44 6.08 -7.31 -24.46
N GLY A 45 5.48 -7.10 -23.28
CA GLY A 45 4.80 -8.15 -22.53
C GLY A 45 4.52 -7.80 -21.08
N TYR A 46 3.94 -8.76 -20.35
CA TYR A 46 3.63 -8.69 -18.93
C TYR A 46 4.27 -9.88 -18.21
N GLY A 47 5.06 -9.63 -17.16
CA GLY A 47 5.74 -10.66 -16.36
C GLY A 47 6.87 -11.40 -17.08
N TYR A 48 6.77 -11.54 -18.41
CA TYR A 48 7.76 -12.11 -19.30
C TYR A 48 7.79 -11.33 -20.61
N GLY A 49 8.98 -11.16 -21.17
CA GLY A 49 9.18 -10.54 -22.46
C GLY A 49 10.52 -10.90 -23.07
N GLU A 50 10.63 -10.78 -24.37
CA GLU A 50 11.87 -11.03 -25.11
C GLU A 50 12.19 -9.85 -26.03
N PHE A 51 13.47 -9.52 -26.16
CA PHE A 51 13.92 -8.55 -27.13
C PHE A 51 15.22 -9.01 -27.79
N SER A 52 15.47 -8.49 -28.99
CA SER A 52 16.69 -8.82 -29.73
C SER A 52 17.88 -8.06 -29.17
N ARG A 53 19.00 -8.75 -28.98
CA ARG A 53 20.26 -8.17 -28.56
C ARG A 53 20.70 -7.09 -29.57
N PRO A 54 21.09 -5.90 -29.10
CA PRO A 54 21.64 -4.88 -29.99
C PRO A 54 22.87 -5.36 -30.76
N GLU A 55 22.94 -5.05 -32.05
CA GLU A 55 24.02 -5.53 -32.93
C GLU A 55 25.38 -4.94 -32.53
N LYS A 56 25.38 -3.66 -32.15
CA LYS A 56 26.60 -2.94 -31.75
C LYS A 56 26.81 -3.07 -30.25
N LYS A 57 28.05 -3.35 -29.83
CA LYS A 57 28.41 -3.47 -28.41
C LYS A 57 28.02 -2.24 -27.56
N ASN A 58 28.10 -1.05 -28.15
CA ASN A 58 27.84 0.21 -27.47
C ASN A 58 26.38 0.68 -27.59
N GLN A 59 25.55 -0.03 -28.36
CA GLN A 59 24.14 0.30 -28.46
C GLN A 59 23.43 -0.11 -27.17
N VAL A 60 22.53 0.75 -26.72
CA VAL A 60 21.81 0.63 -25.45
C VAL A 60 20.33 0.49 -25.73
N VAL A 61 19.71 -0.40 -24.98
CA VAL A 61 18.27 -0.58 -24.89
C VAL A 61 17.82 -0.14 -23.50
N ILE A 62 16.78 0.68 -23.44
CA ILE A 62 16.18 1.15 -22.19
C ILE A 62 15.04 0.21 -21.81
N ILE A 63 15.13 -0.35 -20.61
CA ILE A 63 14.14 -1.25 -20.06
C ILE A 63 13.42 -0.52 -18.93
N ARG A 64 12.10 -0.44 -19.02
CA ARG A 64 11.24 0.13 -18.00
C ARG A 64 10.18 -0.89 -17.62
N VAL A 65 10.08 -1.20 -16.34
CA VAL A 65 9.15 -2.20 -15.82
C VAL A 65 8.22 -1.51 -14.83
N GLU A 66 6.92 -1.56 -15.09
CA GLU A 66 5.89 -0.83 -14.36
C GLU A 66 4.78 -1.77 -13.90
N CYS A 67 4.34 -1.61 -12.66
CA CYS A 67 3.17 -2.31 -12.13
C CYS A 67 2.44 -1.38 -11.17
N ASN A 68 1.11 -1.40 -11.19
CA ASN A 68 0.31 -0.63 -10.25
C ASN A 68 0.65 -1.08 -8.82
N GLU A 69 0.76 -0.14 -7.88
CA GLU A 69 1.16 -0.34 -6.48
C GLU A 69 2.65 -0.68 -6.24
N TYR A 70 3.48 -0.74 -7.27
CA TYR A 70 4.91 -1.05 -7.15
C TYR A 70 5.78 0.11 -7.65
N THR A 71 7.01 0.17 -7.15
CA THR A 71 8.01 1.11 -7.64
C THR A 71 8.49 0.70 -9.03
N THR A 72 8.42 1.61 -10.00
CA THR A 72 8.93 1.41 -11.36
C THR A 72 10.42 1.09 -11.35
N ALA A 73 10.81 -0.01 -12.00
CA ALA A 73 12.21 -0.35 -12.19
C ALA A 73 12.69 0.13 -13.57
N ASN A 74 13.81 0.85 -13.58
CA ASN A 74 14.47 1.30 -14.81
C ASN A 74 15.83 0.63 -14.93
N SER A 75 16.15 0.12 -16.12
CA SER A 75 17.43 -0.53 -16.39
C SER A 75 17.90 -0.25 -17.81
N LYS A 76 19.17 -0.55 -18.06
CA LYS A 76 19.81 -0.39 -19.37
C LYS A 76 20.50 -1.69 -19.74
N PHE A 77 20.33 -2.13 -20.98
CA PHE A 77 21.02 -3.28 -21.52
C PHE A 77 21.92 -2.86 -22.69
N TYR A 78 23.19 -3.22 -22.62
CA TYR A 78 24.17 -2.92 -23.67
C TYR A 78 24.34 -4.13 -24.58
N GLY A 79 24.50 -3.92 -25.89
CA GLY A 79 24.81 -5.02 -26.83
C GLY A 79 26.07 -5.82 -26.44
N GLY A 80 27.01 -5.17 -25.74
CA GLY A 80 28.22 -5.76 -25.19
C GLY A 80 28.01 -6.70 -23.99
N ASP A 81 26.86 -6.63 -23.31
CA ASP A 81 26.55 -7.42 -22.11
C ASP A 81 26.70 -8.93 -22.39
N GLN A 82 27.02 -9.73 -21.39
CA GLN A 82 27.15 -11.19 -21.53
C GLN A 82 25.89 -11.93 -21.05
N ARG A 83 25.04 -11.27 -20.26
CA ARG A 83 23.80 -11.84 -19.74
C ARG A 83 22.84 -12.15 -20.88
N ASN A 84 22.21 -13.32 -20.81
CA ASN A 84 21.18 -13.77 -21.76
C ASN A 84 19.76 -13.62 -21.18
N SER A 85 19.66 -13.29 -19.89
CA SER A 85 18.41 -13.01 -19.20
C SER A 85 18.57 -11.90 -18.17
N LEU A 86 17.47 -11.22 -17.89
CA LEU A 86 17.32 -10.21 -16.85
C LEU A 86 16.12 -10.59 -15.99
N SER A 87 16.28 -10.50 -14.67
CA SER A 87 15.19 -10.73 -13.72
C SER A 87 14.98 -9.48 -12.88
N PHE A 88 13.73 -9.03 -12.80
CA PHE A 88 13.32 -7.91 -11.96
C PHE A 88 12.35 -8.40 -10.90
N ASN A 89 12.61 -8.05 -9.65
CA ASN A 89 11.66 -8.20 -8.57
C ASN A 89 11.24 -6.80 -8.14
N LEU A 90 10.03 -6.41 -8.53
CA LEU A 90 9.49 -5.10 -8.19
C LEU A 90 9.17 -5.06 -6.71
N MET A 91 9.51 -3.94 -6.10
CA MET A 91 9.21 -3.70 -4.71
C MET A 91 7.87 -2.98 -4.61
N GLN A 92 6.93 -3.54 -3.83
CA GLN A 92 5.65 -2.88 -3.58
C GLN A 92 5.89 -1.56 -2.85
N ASP A 93 5.21 -0.50 -3.29
CA ASP A 93 5.33 0.83 -2.71
C ASP A 93 4.94 0.83 -1.23
N GLY A 94 5.66 1.62 -0.43
CA GLY A 94 5.51 1.65 1.03
C GLY A 94 4.09 1.95 1.51
N PHE A 95 3.36 2.78 0.77
CA PHE A 95 1.97 3.13 1.08
C PHE A 95 1.07 1.90 0.99
N TYR A 96 1.12 1.16 -0.12
CA TYR A 96 0.28 -0.03 -0.30
C TYR A 96 0.67 -1.15 0.66
N ARG A 97 1.96 -1.27 0.99
CA ARG A 97 2.44 -2.25 1.97
C ARG A 97 2.03 -1.91 3.41
N GLY A 98 2.09 -0.64 3.77
CA GLY A 98 1.85 -0.14 5.14
C GLY A 98 0.39 0.22 5.45
N SER A 99 -0.49 0.16 4.45
CA SER A 99 -1.92 0.39 4.58
C SER A 99 -2.72 -0.82 4.12
N ALA A 100 -3.97 -0.91 4.54
CA ALA A 100 -4.92 -1.92 4.10
C ALA A 100 -6.16 -1.25 3.52
N SER A 101 -6.79 -1.91 2.55
CA SER A 101 -8.07 -1.46 2.01
C SER A 101 -9.16 -1.68 3.05
N SER A 102 -10.01 -0.68 3.27
CA SER A 102 -11.13 -0.79 4.20
C SER A 102 -12.39 -0.16 3.60
N GLY A 103 -13.48 -0.92 3.54
CA GLY A 103 -14.78 -0.40 3.10
C GLY A 103 -15.50 0.48 4.12
N LEU A 104 -14.91 0.62 5.33
CA LEU A 104 -15.50 1.31 6.48
C LEU A 104 -14.97 2.75 6.63
N VAL A 105 -13.86 3.09 5.98
CA VAL A 105 -13.36 4.46 6.00
C VAL A 105 -14.22 5.37 5.11
N ASN A 106 -14.17 6.66 5.39
CA ASN A 106 -14.92 7.73 4.73
C ASN A 106 -16.46 7.64 4.84
N LYS A 107 -16.98 6.65 5.56
CA LYS A 107 -18.41 6.43 5.80
C LYS A 107 -18.75 6.52 7.28
N TYR A 108 -20.00 6.85 7.58
CA TYR A 108 -20.53 6.76 8.95
C TYR A 108 -20.95 5.33 9.24
N MET A 109 -20.40 4.77 10.31
CA MET A 109 -20.83 3.51 10.91
C MET A 109 -21.65 3.83 12.17
N THR A 110 -22.82 3.20 12.29
CA THR A 110 -23.65 3.37 13.48
C THR A 110 -23.37 2.25 14.47
N ILE A 111 -23.07 2.60 15.71
CA ILE A 111 -22.81 1.68 16.82
C ILE A 111 -23.93 1.83 17.82
N ILE A 112 -24.74 0.78 17.97
CA ILE A 112 -25.78 0.72 18.99
C ILE A 112 -25.09 0.42 20.31
N LEU A 113 -25.28 1.28 21.30
CA LEU A 113 -24.57 1.17 22.58
C LEU A 113 -25.02 -0.09 23.34
N ASP A 114 -24.07 -0.73 24.01
CA ASP A 114 -24.39 -1.82 24.93
C ASP A 114 -25.16 -1.26 26.14
N PRO A 115 -26.26 -1.90 26.59
CA PRO A 115 -27.01 -1.49 27.78
C PRO A 115 -26.17 -1.28 29.04
N LYS A 116 -24.98 -1.89 29.15
CA LYS A 116 -24.07 -1.66 30.29
C LYS A 116 -23.44 -0.26 30.32
N TYR A 117 -23.50 0.50 29.21
CA TYR A 117 -22.85 1.80 29.07
C TYR A 117 -23.82 2.98 28.99
N TYR A 118 -25.11 2.76 29.22
CA TYR A 118 -26.08 3.83 29.35
C TYR A 118 -27.15 3.51 30.39
N THR A 119 -27.75 4.55 30.94
CA THR A 119 -28.97 4.45 31.77
C THR A 119 -30.05 5.31 31.16
N ILE A 120 -31.32 4.95 31.40
CA ILE A 120 -32.47 5.74 31.01
C ILE A 120 -33.17 6.16 32.30
N ASP A 121 -33.27 7.46 32.54
CA ASP A 121 -33.97 8.01 33.70
C ASP A 121 -35.49 7.84 33.55
N GLU A 122 -36.25 8.02 34.63
CA GLU A 122 -37.72 7.91 34.63
C GLU A 122 -38.40 8.87 33.62
N ASP A 123 -37.74 10.00 33.32
CA ASP A 123 -38.16 10.99 32.33
C ASP A 123 -37.81 10.61 30.87
N GLY A 124 -37.25 9.41 30.64
CA GLY A 124 -36.82 8.94 29.32
C GLY A 124 -35.52 9.56 28.82
N LYS A 125 -34.81 10.30 29.67
CA LYS A 125 -33.51 10.88 29.34
C LYS A 125 -32.42 9.83 29.39
N VAL A 126 -31.64 9.73 28.32
CA VAL A 126 -30.53 8.78 28.21
C VAL A 126 -29.26 9.42 28.75
N ASN A 127 -28.59 8.75 29.69
CA ASN A 127 -27.25 9.07 30.14
C ASN A 127 -26.25 8.10 29.50
N SER A 128 -25.40 8.60 28.61
CA SER A 128 -24.38 7.84 27.86
C SER A 128 -22.94 8.17 28.30
N GLU A 129 -22.74 8.78 29.47
CA GLU A 129 -21.42 9.25 29.94
C GLU A 129 -20.38 8.11 30.00
N ALA A 130 -20.78 6.92 30.43
CA ALA A 130 -19.91 5.75 30.46
C ALA A 130 -19.43 5.33 29.06
N ALA A 131 -20.32 5.39 28.06
CA ALA A 131 -19.96 5.13 26.66
C ALA A 131 -19.00 6.19 26.12
N TRP A 132 -19.24 7.47 26.44
CA TRP A 132 -18.36 8.58 26.07
C TRP A 132 -16.96 8.43 26.66
N LYS A 133 -16.86 8.04 27.93
CA LYS A 133 -15.57 7.80 28.59
C LYS A 133 -14.80 6.64 27.95
N LEU A 134 -15.48 5.55 27.63
CA LEU A 134 -14.87 4.40 26.95
C LEU A 134 -14.39 4.78 25.54
N LEU A 135 -15.20 5.54 24.79
CA LEU A 135 -14.83 6.05 23.47
C LEU A 135 -13.56 6.91 23.54
N HIS A 136 -13.50 7.86 24.49
CA HIS A 136 -12.31 8.67 24.70
C HIS A 136 -11.08 7.81 25.00
N GLN A 137 -11.21 6.80 25.87
CA GLN A 137 -10.12 5.90 26.19
C GLN A 137 -9.63 5.13 24.94
N ILE A 138 -10.54 4.61 24.12
CA ILE A 138 -10.18 3.93 22.87
C ILE A 138 -9.44 4.89 21.95
N LEU A 139 -9.97 6.09 21.71
CA LEU A 139 -9.35 7.06 20.80
C LEU A 139 -7.97 7.53 21.28
N LEU A 140 -7.81 7.78 22.58
CA LEU A 140 -6.54 8.22 23.17
C LEU A 140 -5.44 7.15 23.16
N ASN A 141 -5.77 5.87 22.93
CA ASN A 141 -4.76 4.84 22.69
C ASN A 141 -4.09 4.99 21.31
N TYR A 142 -4.76 5.63 20.34
CA TYR A 142 -4.30 5.73 18.95
C TYR A 142 -3.98 7.18 18.53
N PHE A 143 -4.59 8.16 19.17
CA PHE A 143 -4.38 9.59 18.95
C PHE A 143 -3.79 10.22 20.22
N PRO A 144 -2.84 11.16 20.09
CA PRO A 144 -2.21 11.78 21.26
C PRO A 144 -3.19 12.63 22.07
N GLU A 145 -4.20 13.20 21.41
CA GLU A 145 -5.17 14.11 22.00
C GLU A 145 -6.49 14.13 21.21
N ILE A 146 -7.49 14.81 21.76
CA ILE A 146 -8.77 15.09 21.12
C ILE A 146 -8.79 16.58 20.76
N GLU A 147 -9.10 16.90 19.50
CA GLU A 147 -9.07 18.28 18.98
C GLU A 147 -10.29 19.08 19.42
N THR A 148 -11.47 18.46 19.36
CA THR A 148 -12.73 19.10 19.76
C THR A 148 -13.64 18.08 20.41
N THR A 149 -14.22 18.43 21.54
CA THR A 149 -15.22 17.62 22.25
C THR A 149 -16.33 18.53 22.77
N ASP A 150 -17.55 18.22 22.39
CA ASP A 150 -18.78 18.80 22.90
C ASP A 150 -19.71 17.66 23.29
N ILE A 151 -19.61 17.23 24.54
CA ILE A 151 -20.39 16.11 25.07
C ILE A 151 -21.89 16.47 25.09
N HIS A 152 -22.24 17.75 25.28
CA HIS A 152 -23.63 18.18 25.33
C HIS A 152 -24.27 18.23 23.94
N GLY A 153 -23.53 18.70 22.93
CA GLY A 153 -23.91 18.65 21.52
C GLY A 153 -23.72 17.27 20.87
N GLY A 154 -23.16 16.30 21.62
CA GLY A 154 -22.94 14.95 21.15
C GLY A 154 -21.90 14.87 20.02
N TYR A 155 -20.82 15.64 20.09
CA TYR A 155 -19.83 15.72 19.02
C TYR A 155 -18.40 15.55 19.55
N LEU A 156 -17.59 14.77 18.84
CA LEU A 156 -16.17 14.64 19.11
C LEU A 156 -15.39 14.52 17.81
N GLN A 157 -14.22 15.16 17.76
CA GLN A 157 -13.29 15.03 16.66
C GLN A 157 -11.84 14.94 17.15
N THR A 158 -11.09 14.00 16.57
CA THR A 158 -9.63 13.90 16.76
C THR A 158 -8.91 14.81 15.77
N PRO A 159 -7.67 15.27 16.08
CA PRO A 159 -6.85 15.93 15.07
C PRO A 159 -6.53 14.98 13.92
N TRP A 160 -6.07 15.56 12.80
CA TRP A 160 -5.48 14.78 11.72
C TRP A 160 -4.18 14.12 12.17
N LYS A 161 -4.14 12.79 12.15
CA LYS A 161 -2.94 12.00 12.35
C LYS A 161 -2.29 11.73 10.99
N TYR A 162 -1.11 12.29 10.77
CA TYR A 162 -0.35 12.13 9.54
C TYR A 162 0.60 10.94 9.62
N LYS A 163 0.71 10.19 8.53
CA LYS A 163 1.65 9.08 8.38
C LYS A 163 2.32 9.14 7.02
N THR A 164 3.65 9.09 7.06
CA THR A 164 4.49 8.85 5.89
C THR A 164 4.86 7.37 5.84
N PHE A 165 5.17 6.86 4.64
CA PHE A 165 5.56 5.47 4.46
C PHE A 165 6.97 5.39 3.90
N ASN A 166 7.79 4.52 4.48
CA ASN A 166 9.12 4.26 3.96
C ASN A 166 9.02 3.76 2.51
N MET A 167 9.84 4.32 1.62
CA MET A 167 9.85 3.95 0.19
C MET A 167 8.51 4.26 -0.51
N SER A 168 7.87 5.36 -0.13
CA SER A 168 6.73 5.95 -0.82
C SER A 168 6.82 7.47 -0.77
N GLU A 169 6.40 8.15 -1.83
CA GLU A 169 6.23 9.61 -1.83
C GLU A 169 4.82 10.02 -1.40
N LYS A 170 4.02 9.10 -0.86
CA LYS A 170 2.67 9.38 -0.39
C LYS A 170 2.65 9.66 1.11
N GLN A 171 1.79 10.60 1.50
CA GLN A 171 1.42 10.85 2.89
C GLN A 171 -0.07 10.56 3.06
N LEU A 172 -0.42 9.82 4.09
CA LEU A 172 -1.80 9.53 4.47
C LEU A 172 -2.14 10.30 5.73
N ARG A 173 -3.37 10.81 5.84
CA ARG A 173 -3.90 11.39 7.06
C ARG A 173 -5.22 10.77 7.46
N ASN A 174 -5.42 10.62 8.76
CA ASN A 174 -6.63 10.04 9.31
C ASN A 174 -7.17 10.88 10.46
N ARG A 175 -8.49 10.97 10.57
CA ARG A 175 -9.16 11.51 11.75
C ARG A 175 -10.44 10.74 12.04
N VAL A 176 -10.87 10.76 13.28
CA VAL A 176 -12.13 10.17 13.71
C VAL A 176 -13.08 11.28 14.12
N THR A 177 -14.31 11.21 13.63
CA THR A 177 -15.42 12.06 14.02
C THR A 177 -16.50 11.18 14.62
N VAL A 178 -17.01 11.56 15.79
CA VAL A 178 -18.11 10.88 16.47
C VAL A 178 -19.27 11.83 16.67
N ARG A 179 -20.47 11.33 16.44
CA ARG A 179 -21.73 12.01 16.65
C ARG A 179 -22.64 11.15 17.52
N ASP A 180 -23.22 11.73 18.56
CA ASP A 180 -24.32 11.14 19.28
C ASP A 180 -25.57 11.24 18.40
N VAL A 181 -26.18 10.10 18.11
CA VAL A 181 -27.46 10.04 17.40
C VAL A 181 -28.51 9.35 18.28
N THR A 182 -28.30 9.40 19.59
CA THR A 182 -29.21 8.83 20.58
C THR A 182 -30.58 9.49 20.48
N THR A 183 -31.57 8.62 20.34
CA THR A 183 -33.00 8.92 20.41
C THR A 183 -33.63 7.99 21.44
N PRO A 184 -34.82 8.29 21.97
CA PRO A 184 -35.50 7.40 22.92
C PRO A 184 -35.70 5.97 22.40
N GLU A 185 -35.82 5.81 21.07
CA GLU A 185 -36.01 4.50 20.42
C GLU A 185 -34.67 3.82 20.07
N ARG A 186 -33.59 4.59 19.93
CA ARG A 186 -32.29 4.09 19.49
C ARG A 186 -31.14 4.86 20.12
N ILE A 187 -30.42 4.20 21.00
CA ILE A 187 -29.25 4.74 21.69
C ILE A 187 -28.00 4.32 20.93
N ALA A 188 -27.40 5.26 20.19
CA ALA A 188 -26.34 4.93 19.25
C ALA A 188 -25.39 6.11 18.97
N PHE A 189 -24.14 5.76 18.65
CA PHE A 189 -23.15 6.69 18.13
C PHE A 189 -22.92 6.46 16.65
N GLN A 190 -22.77 7.53 15.88
CA GLN A 190 -22.25 7.50 14.52
C GLN A 190 -20.78 7.88 14.53
N ILE A 191 -19.95 6.97 14.04
CA ILE A 191 -18.50 7.17 13.96
C ILE A 191 -18.10 7.20 12.49
N LYS A 192 -17.29 8.18 12.09
CA LYS A 192 -16.66 8.24 10.76
C LYS A 192 -15.16 8.31 10.92
N ILE A 193 -14.45 7.39 10.28
CA ILE A 193 -12.99 7.41 10.16
C ILE A 193 -12.68 8.00 8.79
N SER A 194 -12.24 9.25 8.75
CA SER A 194 -11.85 9.89 7.49
C SER A 194 -10.41 9.50 7.13
N SER A 195 -10.16 9.19 5.87
CA SER A 195 -8.86 8.80 5.35
C SER A 195 -8.60 9.44 4.01
N GLU A 196 -7.49 10.16 3.93
CA GLU A 196 -7.13 10.94 2.75
C GLU A 196 -5.63 10.82 2.47
N VAL A 197 -5.25 10.79 1.19
CA VAL A 197 -3.87 10.63 0.72
C VAL A 197 -3.46 11.80 -0.17
N ALA A 198 -2.20 12.16 -0.09
CA ALA A 198 -1.57 13.14 -0.96
C ALA A 198 -0.16 12.68 -1.36
N GLY A 199 0.33 13.15 -2.51
CA GLY A 199 1.76 13.10 -2.79
C GLY A 199 2.52 14.08 -1.88
N ALA A 200 3.81 13.85 -1.66
CA ALA A 200 4.62 14.61 -0.71
C ALA A 200 4.67 16.12 -0.99
N MET A 201 4.50 16.53 -2.25
CA MET A 201 4.40 17.94 -2.63
C MET A 201 3.00 18.50 -2.37
N GLN A 202 1.95 17.81 -2.83
CA GLN A 202 0.55 18.21 -2.62
C GLN A 202 0.19 18.31 -1.14
N ALA A 203 0.73 17.40 -0.32
CA ALA A 203 0.52 17.39 1.12
C ALA A 203 0.97 18.70 1.79
N ARG A 204 2.05 19.34 1.28
CA ARG A 204 2.54 20.63 1.78
C ARG A 204 1.56 21.77 1.52
N HIS A 205 0.72 21.63 0.50
CA HIS A 205 -0.32 22.57 0.13
C HIS A 205 -1.69 22.20 0.72
N GLY A 206 -1.79 21.10 1.47
CA GLY A 206 -3.04 20.65 2.08
C GLY A 206 -4.02 20.00 1.09
N GLU A 207 -3.55 19.65 -0.11
CA GLU A 207 -4.33 19.00 -1.16
C GLU A 207 -4.31 17.48 -0.95
N PHE A 208 -5.33 16.96 -0.28
CA PHE A 208 -5.50 15.52 -0.02
C PHE A 208 -6.80 15.03 -0.66
N ASP A 209 -6.74 13.84 -1.23
CA ASP A 209 -7.87 13.16 -1.84
C ASP A 209 -8.35 12.00 -0.96
N GLU A 210 -9.66 11.78 -0.88
CA GLU A 210 -10.22 10.64 -0.13
C GLU A 210 -9.69 9.31 -0.68
N VAL A 211 -9.37 8.39 0.25
CA VAL A 211 -8.91 7.05 -0.11
C VAL A 211 -9.52 5.98 0.79
N ASP A 212 -9.88 4.85 0.19
CA ASP A 212 -10.49 3.71 0.88
C ASP A 212 -9.44 2.81 1.58
N ARG A 213 -8.46 3.42 2.22
CA ARG A 213 -7.35 2.72 2.89
C ARG A 213 -7.05 3.29 4.26
N LEU A 214 -6.57 2.46 5.16
CA LEU A 214 -6.19 2.84 6.52
C LEU A 214 -4.77 2.33 6.82
N PRO A 215 -3.93 3.04 7.60
CA PRO A 215 -2.72 2.45 8.16
C PRO A 215 -3.04 1.16 8.91
N LYS A 216 -2.23 0.12 8.72
CA LYS A 216 -2.40 -1.16 9.45
C LYS A 216 -2.39 -0.99 10.97
N GLU A 217 -1.67 0.02 11.48
CA GLU A 217 -1.65 0.35 12.92
C GLU A 217 -2.99 0.84 13.48
N LEU A 218 -3.91 1.30 12.63
CA LEU A 218 -5.23 1.78 13.03
C LEU A 218 -6.32 0.73 12.78
N GLU A 219 -6.02 -0.42 12.15
CA GLU A 219 -6.99 -1.52 12.02
C GLU A 219 -7.54 -1.99 13.37
N PRO A 220 -6.70 -2.20 14.42
CA PRO A 220 -7.20 -2.61 15.73
C PRO A 220 -8.14 -1.58 16.36
N MET A 221 -7.97 -0.29 16.08
CA MET A 221 -8.88 0.76 16.54
C MET A 221 -10.28 0.57 15.95
N VAL A 222 -10.38 0.24 14.66
CA VAL A 222 -11.68 0.00 14.00
C VAL A 222 -12.40 -1.16 14.68
N GLU A 223 -11.67 -2.25 14.95
CA GLU A 223 -12.21 -3.43 15.63
C GLU A 223 -12.65 -3.10 17.06
N GLU A 224 -11.84 -2.35 17.82
CA GLU A 224 -12.18 -1.93 19.18
C GLU A 224 -13.43 -1.05 19.21
N LEU A 225 -13.53 -0.07 18.29
CA LEU A 225 -14.71 0.79 18.20
C LEU A 225 -15.97 -0.05 17.93
N GLN A 226 -15.89 -1.03 17.04
CA GLN A 226 -17.03 -1.89 16.67
C GLN A 226 -17.49 -2.85 17.77
N THR A 227 -16.58 -3.30 18.64
CA THR A 227 -16.82 -4.44 19.54
C THR A 227 -16.88 -4.05 21.02
N ARG A 228 -16.14 -3.01 21.44
CA ARG A 228 -16.04 -2.67 22.87
C ARG A 228 -17.19 -1.81 23.36
N ILE A 229 -17.67 -0.88 22.54
CA ILE A 229 -18.70 0.10 22.94
C ILE A 229 -20.11 -0.47 22.76
N GLY A 230 -20.30 -1.36 21.78
CA GLY A 230 -21.62 -1.87 21.44
C GLY A 230 -21.58 -2.78 20.23
N LYS A 231 -22.66 -2.79 19.46
CA LYS A 231 -22.76 -3.57 18.22
C LYS A 231 -22.84 -2.65 17.01
N ALA A 232 -21.93 -2.86 16.06
CA ALA A 232 -22.01 -2.21 14.76
C ALA A 232 -23.29 -2.62 14.03
N SER A 233 -24.04 -1.64 13.56
CA SER A 233 -25.25 -1.83 12.75
C SER A 233 -25.01 -1.19 11.39
N SER A 234 -25.05 -2.02 10.36
CA SER A 234 -25.16 -1.57 8.97
C SER A 234 -26.61 -1.11 8.77
N ILE A 235 -26.82 0.19 8.58
CA ILE A 235 -28.04 0.71 7.95
C ILE A 235 -27.64 1.17 6.56
#